data_AF-A0AAD5DR74-F1
#
_entry.id   AF-A0AAD5DR74-F1
#
_cell.length_a   1.000
_cell.length_b   1.000
_cell.length_c   1.000
_cell.angle_alpha   90.00
_cell.angle_beta   90.00
_cell.angle_gamma   90.00
#
_symmetry.space_group_name_H-M   'P 1'
#
loop_
_entity.id
_entity.type
_entity.pdbx_description
1 polymer ?
#
loop_
_entity_poly.entity_id
_entity_poly.type
_entity_poly.pdbx_seq_one_letter_code
_entity_poly.pdbx_strand_id
1 'polypeptide(L)'
;MAEPPAGWETTVDALQPLLPGGKPRLTAELLARPPFRFLHDVVSAVQQSSNFPAPGLFTAAELDPRSMDKEAKLSYLTKLVEAISSTLGQPVPARPSKIVAGLEPEATNAMLRMLAGAATGTSNRGGPTMGSAASRYAQPAGLAAHCSADSEAGLGAEASVVFRRVDNLLPALARQCSEARSTLAAGAAPGSRDALALVEQVAGIATDAAVLARSLEQLLSAVPVIAAEAAAWRAEADKLAARLAEEEQEEARASAAGARRMADIDAQLAAARQRVAAAAASRMLRALSSRAVVYQRSTLVAVRRQSAVQQQRTVMSAAASSTGVSLVFVTVPSADVGRKIANSLVESKLAACVNIIPGVESIYSWQGKIENDQELLLKIKTRKQLLPELTERVKSLHPYDICEVTAVDVTGGSPSYLAWVLDSTKAG
;
A
#
# COMPACT_ATOMS: atom_id res chain seq x y z
N MET A 1 -39.97 17.52 -5.71
CA MET A 1 -39.62 16.10 -5.91
C MET A 1 -38.13 16.06 -6.16
N ALA A 2 -37.37 15.33 -5.34
CA ALA A 2 -35.93 15.20 -5.56
C ALA A 2 -35.68 14.40 -6.84
N GLU A 3 -34.83 14.90 -7.73
CA GLU A 3 -34.44 14.15 -8.93
C GLU A 3 -33.75 12.84 -8.51
N PRO A 4 -34.07 11.70 -9.16
CA PRO A 4 -33.45 10.43 -8.83
C PRO A 4 -31.95 10.46 -9.20
N PRO A 5 -31.05 9.96 -8.34
CA PRO A 5 -29.62 9.97 -8.61
C PRO A 5 -29.30 9.03 -9.78
N ALA A 6 -28.35 9.42 -10.64
CA ALA A 6 -27.96 8.63 -11.80
C ALA A 6 -27.48 7.22 -11.39
N GLY A 7 -28.09 6.18 -11.95
CA GLY A 7 -27.71 4.78 -11.70
C GLY A 7 -28.37 4.10 -10.48
N TRP A 8 -29.43 4.69 -9.90
CA TRP A 8 -30.17 4.06 -8.80
C TRP A 8 -30.78 2.70 -9.17
N GLU A 9 -31.25 2.53 -10.41
CA GLU A 9 -31.81 1.27 -10.94
C GLU A 9 -30.79 0.13 -10.85
N THR A 10 -29.54 0.39 -11.23
CA THR A 10 -28.45 -0.61 -11.13
C THR A 10 -28.14 -1.01 -9.68
N THR A 11 -28.49 -0.16 -8.71
CA THR A 11 -28.33 -0.45 -7.28
C THR A 11 -29.48 -1.33 -6.78
N VAL A 12 -30.69 -1.11 -7.31
CA VAL A 12 -31.85 -1.97 -7.06
C VAL A 12 -31.59 -3.37 -7.61
N ASP A 13 -31.17 -3.48 -8.87
CA ASP A 13 -30.92 -4.77 -9.53
C ASP A 13 -29.85 -5.60 -8.81
N ALA A 14 -28.80 -4.94 -8.29
CA ALA A 14 -27.72 -5.62 -7.58
C ALA A 14 -28.13 -6.10 -6.18
N LEU A 15 -28.96 -5.35 -5.44
CA LEU A 15 -29.34 -5.66 -4.07
C LEU A 15 -30.62 -6.49 -3.95
N GLN A 16 -31.57 -6.36 -4.88
CA GLN A 16 -32.84 -7.06 -4.85
C GLN A 16 -32.75 -8.59 -4.71
N PRO A 17 -31.80 -9.32 -5.33
CA PRO A 17 -31.66 -10.77 -5.12
C PRO A 17 -31.13 -11.16 -3.73
N LEU A 18 -30.51 -10.23 -3.00
CA LEU A 18 -29.89 -10.47 -1.69
C LEU A 18 -30.79 -10.12 -0.51
N LEU A 19 -31.98 -9.55 -0.75
CA LEU A 19 -32.89 -9.10 0.30
C LEU A 19 -34.01 -10.14 0.55
N PRO A 20 -33.97 -10.91 1.65
CA PRO A 20 -35.02 -11.89 1.94
C PRO A 20 -36.37 -11.20 2.17
N GLY A 21 -37.36 -11.52 1.35
CA GLY A 21 -38.73 -10.99 1.48
C GLY A 21 -38.93 -9.53 1.03
N GLY A 22 -37.99 -8.94 0.29
CA GLY A 22 -38.14 -7.60 -0.31
C GLY A 22 -38.19 -6.44 0.69
N LYS A 23 -37.64 -6.64 1.89
CA LYS A 23 -37.50 -5.61 2.93
C LYS A 23 -36.01 -5.37 3.19
N PRO A 24 -35.56 -4.10 3.29
CA PRO A 24 -36.30 -2.85 3.09
C PRO A 24 -36.67 -2.57 1.62
N ARG A 25 -37.75 -1.82 1.37
CA ARG A 25 -38.16 -1.47 0.00
C ARG A 25 -37.18 -0.47 -0.61
N LEU A 26 -36.53 -0.85 -1.71
CA LEU A 26 -35.61 0.01 -2.45
C LEU A 26 -36.43 0.94 -3.38
N THR A 27 -36.72 2.15 -2.93
CA THR A 27 -37.41 3.18 -3.74
C THR A 27 -36.43 4.28 -4.16
N ALA A 28 -36.64 4.88 -5.34
CA ALA A 28 -35.81 5.99 -5.84
C ALA A 28 -35.65 7.15 -4.83
N GLU A 29 -36.70 7.45 -4.05
CA GLU A 29 -36.67 8.51 -3.02
C GLU A 29 -35.72 8.18 -1.86
N LEU A 30 -35.68 6.92 -1.43
CA LEU A 30 -34.75 6.45 -0.39
C LEU A 30 -33.31 6.36 -0.89
N LEU A 31 -33.09 6.04 -2.17
CA LEU A 31 -31.75 6.01 -2.76
C LEU A 31 -31.22 7.41 -3.12
N ALA A 32 -32.11 8.38 -3.31
CA ALA A 32 -31.76 9.80 -3.51
C ALA A 32 -31.22 10.45 -2.23
N ARG A 33 -31.78 10.10 -1.06
CA ARG A 33 -31.31 10.55 0.25
C ARG A 33 -31.39 9.42 1.27
N PRO A 34 -30.43 8.48 1.27
CA PRO A 34 -30.50 7.31 2.13
C PRO A 34 -30.35 7.70 3.60
N PRO A 35 -31.40 7.55 4.44
CA PRO A 35 -31.26 7.76 5.87
C PRO A 35 -30.40 6.63 6.46
N PHE A 36 -29.63 6.93 7.51
CA PHE A 36 -28.74 5.95 8.13
C PHE A 36 -29.45 4.65 8.53
N ARG A 37 -30.67 4.76 9.06
CA ARG A 37 -31.49 3.59 9.42
C ARG A 37 -31.76 2.66 8.24
N PHE A 38 -32.03 3.23 7.06
CA PHE A 38 -32.22 2.44 5.84
C PHE A 38 -30.93 1.72 5.44
N LEU A 39 -29.77 2.38 5.53
CA LEU A 39 -28.48 1.74 5.24
C LEU A 39 -28.17 0.58 6.20
N HIS A 40 -28.49 0.76 7.49
CA HIS A 40 -28.33 -0.27 8.51
C HIS A 40 -29.25 -1.48 8.24
N ASP A 41 -30.51 -1.23 7.89
CA ASP A 41 -31.48 -2.26 7.52
C ASP A 41 -31.02 -3.05 6.27
N VAL A 42 -30.46 -2.38 5.25
CA VAL A 42 -29.92 -3.02 4.05
C VAL A 42 -28.71 -3.91 4.37
N VAL A 43 -27.74 -3.40 5.12
CA VAL A 43 -26.54 -4.17 5.50
C VAL A 43 -26.91 -5.39 6.34
N SER A 44 -27.83 -5.23 7.29
CA SER A 44 -28.32 -6.33 8.12
C SER A 44 -29.02 -7.41 7.29
N ALA A 45 -29.81 -7.01 6.29
CA ALA A 45 -30.48 -7.95 5.38
C ALA A 45 -29.48 -8.70 4.47
N VAL A 46 -28.44 -8.02 3.97
CA VAL A 46 -27.37 -8.67 3.18
C VAL A 46 -26.53 -9.61 4.03
N GLN A 47 -26.25 -9.25 5.29
CA GLN A 47 -25.52 -10.11 6.22
C GLN A 47 -26.27 -11.40 6.54
N GLN A 48 -27.61 -11.33 6.64
CA GLN A 48 -28.45 -12.50 6.86
C GLN A 48 -28.50 -13.46 5.66
N SER A 49 -28.31 -12.97 4.44
CA SER A 49 -28.44 -13.78 3.21
C SER A 49 -27.10 -14.28 2.66
N SER A 50 -26.02 -13.51 2.81
CA SER A 50 -24.72 -13.81 2.21
C SER A 50 -23.60 -14.09 3.22
N ASN A 51 -23.90 -14.02 4.53
CA ASN A 51 -22.89 -14.06 5.60
C ASN A 51 -21.80 -12.99 5.47
N PHE A 52 -22.07 -11.92 4.69
CA PHE A 52 -21.18 -10.78 4.48
C PHE A 52 -21.87 -9.47 4.92
N PRO A 53 -21.22 -8.61 5.71
CA PRO A 53 -19.87 -8.75 6.30
C PRO A 53 -19.77 -9.85 7.36
N ALA A 54 -18.54 -10.32 7.64
CA ALA A 54 -18.31 -11.46 8.54
C ALA A 54 -19.03 -11.33 9.90
N PRO A 55 -19.67 -12.40 10.40
CA PRO A 55 -20.37 -12.37 11.69
C PRO A 55 -19.37 -12.07 12.81
N GLY A 56 -19.59 -10.95 13.53
CA GLY A 56 -18.67 -10.44 14.56
C GLY A 56 -17.98 -9.12 14.22
N LEU A 57 -18.17 -8.57 13.02
CA LEU A 57 -17.60 -7.26 12.65
C LEU A 57 -18.21 -6.09 13.44
N PHE A 58 -19.47 -6.21 13.84
CA PHE A 58 -20.22 -5.18 14.58
C PHE A 58 -20.42 -5.61 16.04
N THR A 59 -20.25 -4.66 16.96
CA THR A 59 -20.48 -4.87 18.39
C THR A 59 -21.99 -4.92 18.72
N ALA A 60 -22.36 -5.50 19.86
CA ALA A 60 -23.76 -5.59 20.30
C ALA A 60 -24.49 -4.23 20.36
N ALA A 61 -23.77 -3.13 20.59
CA ALA A 61 -24.31 -1.77 20.59
C ALA A 61 -24.51 -1.18 19.18
N GLU A 62 -23.81 -1.71 18.18
CA GLU A 62 -23.89 -1.29 16.76
C GLU A 62 -24.93 -2.10 15.96
N LEU A 63 -25.51 -3.13 16.59
CA LEU A 63 -26.59 -3.94 16.02
C LEU A 63 -27.98 -3.28 16.16
N ASP A 64 -28.17 -2.30 17.06
CA ASP A 64 -29.42 -1.52 17.18
C ASP A 64 -29.25 -0.09 16.61
N PRO A 65 -29.95 0.28 15.52
CA PRO A 65 -29.82 1.60 14.90
C PRO A 65 -30.44 2.76 15.72
N ARG A 66 -31.24 2.48 16.77
CA ARG A 66 -31.92 3.53 17.56
C ARG A 66 -31.05 4.16 18.64
N SER A 67 -30.07 3.41 19.16
CA SER A 67 -29.18 3.83 20.24
C SER A 67 -27.89 4.49 19.76
N MET A 68 -27.69 4.63 18.44
CA MET A 68 -26.41 5.10 17.88
C MET A 68 -26.30 6.63 17.84
N ASP A 69 -25.24 7.15 18.46
CA ASP A 69 -24.81 8.54 18.36
C ASP A 69 -24.06 8.80 17.04
N LYS A 70 -23.62 10.05 16.82
CA LYS A 70 -22.96 10.44 15.56
C LYS A 70 -21.62 9.71 15.37
N GLU A 71 -20.88 9.47 16.45
CA GLU A 71 -19.56 8.82 16.42
C GLU A 71 -19.69 7.32 16.15
N ALA A 72 -20.65 6.64 16.79
CA ALA A 72 -20.96 5.23 16.51
C ALA A 72 -21.39 5.01 15.05
N LYS A 73 -22.18 5.93 14.47
CA LYS A 73 -22.56 5.87 13.04
C LYS A 73 -21.35 5.95 12.11
N LEU A 74 -20.37 6.79 12.46
CA LEU A 74 -19.13 6.90 11.70
C LEU A 74 -18.28 5.64 11.83
N SER A 75 -18.10 5.13 13.05
CA SER A 75 -17.34 3.89 13.29
C SER A 75 -17.95 2.69 12.54
N TYR A 76 -19.28 2.55 12.58
CA TYR A 76 -20.01 1.51 11.85
C TYR A 76 -19.77 1.56 10.34
N LEU A 77 -19.90 2.75 9.73
CA LEU A 77 -19.71 2.92 8.30
C LEU A 77 -18.24 2.75 7.89
N THR A 78 -17.28 3.15 8.73
CA THR A 78 -15.85 2.91 8.48
C THR A 78 -15.55 1.41 8.43
N LYS A 79 -16.00 0.64 9.43
CA LYS A 79 -15.83 -0.82 9.46
C LYS A 79 -16.45 -1.50 8.22
N LEU A 80 -17.63 -1.04 7.81
CA LEU A 80 -18.30 -1.55 6.61
C LEU A 80 -17.49 -1.27 5.33
N VAL A 81 -17.01 -0.04 5.17
CA VAL A 81 -16.20 0.38 4.01
C VAL A 81 -14.90 -0.42 3.95
N GLU A 82 -14.22 -0.61 5.07
CA GLU A 82 -13.00 -1.42 5.16
C GLU A 82 -13.26 -2.88 4.79
N ALA A 83 -14.35 -3.47 5.29
CA ALA A 83 -14.73 -4.84 4.95
C ALA A 83 -14.98 -5.00 3.43
N ILE A 84 -15.75 -4.09 2.82
CA ILE A 84 -16.01 -4.12 1.37
C ILE A 84 -14.71 -3.93 0.57
N SER A 85 -13.86 -3.00 0.99
CA SER A 85 -12.60 -2.71 0.30
C SER A 85 -11.61 -3.87 0.39
N SER A 86 -11.54 -4.53 1.55
CA SER A 86 -10.70 -5.71 1.76
C SER A 86 -11.14 -6.90 0.89
N THR A 87 -12.45 -7.13 0.76
CA THR A 87 -12.98 -8.26 -0.03
C THR A 87 -12.86 -8.05 -1.54
N LEU A 88 -13.07 -6.82 -2.03
CA LEU A 88 -13.02 -6.53 -3.48
C LEU A 88 -11.63 -6.08 -3.97
N GLY A 89 -10.70 -5.76 -3.06
CA GLY A 89 -9.39 -5.20 -3.42
C GLY A 89 -9.46 -3.84 -4.13
N GLN A 90 -10.59 -3.13 -4.02
CA GLN A 90 -10.82 -1.84 -4.64
C GLN A 90 -11.19 -0.77 -3.60
N PRO A 91 -10.74 0.48 -3.77
CA PRO A 91 -11.12 1.56 -2.87
C PRO A 91 -12.59 1.93 -3.05
N VAL A 92 -13.35 1.96 -1.96
CA VAL A 92 -14.76 2.37 -1.97
C VAL A 92 -14.82 3.90 -2.09
N PRO A 93 -15.58 4.47 -3.04
CA PRO A 93 -15.63 5.92 -3.27
C PRO A 93 -16.40 6.70 -2.19
N ALA A 94 -17.14 6.01 -1.32
CA ALA A 94 -18.00 6.64 -0.31
C ALA A 94 -17.26 6.97 0.98
N ARG A 95 -17.47 8.19 1.49
CA ARG A 95 -16.88 8.65 2.75
C ARG A 95 -17.92 8.59 3.89
N PRO A 96 -17.63 7.91 5.02
CA PRO A 96 -18.54 7.80 6.16
C PRO A 96 -19.06 9.16 6.67
N SER A 97 -18.20 10.18 6.73
CA SER A 97 -18.56 11.53 7.18
C SER A 97 -19.57 12.24 6.26
N LYS A 98 -19.53 11.95 4.96
CA LYS A 98 -20.44 12.50 3.95
C LYS A 98 -21.78 11.79 3.97
N ILE A 99 -21.76 10.47 4.15
CA ILE A 99 -22.97 9.65 4.28
C ILE A 99 -23.80 10.07 5.51
N VAL A 100 -23.18 10.21 6.68
CA VAL A 100 -23.89 10.63 7.91
C VAL A 100 -24.47 12.05 7.78
N ALA A 101 -23.84 12.91 6.98
CA ALA A 101 -24.33 14.24 6.66
C ALA A 101 -25.42 14.26 5.56
N GLY A 102 -25.76 13.12 4.96
CA GLY A 102 -26.73 13.02 3.87
C GLY A 102 -26.23 13.63 2.54
N LEU A 103 -24.91 13.68 2.35
CA LEU A 103 -24.24 14.20 1.15
C LEU A 103 -23.71 13.04 0.28
N GLU A 104 -23.51 13.31 -1.01
CA GLU A 104 -22.94 12.35 -1.98
C GLU A 104 -23.74 11.02 -2.07
N PRO A 105 -25.05 11.08 -2.40
CA PRO A 105 -25.87 9.87 -2.56
C PRO A 105 -25.36 8.96 -3.67
N GLU A 106 -24.72 9.49 -4.72
CA GLU A 106 -24.14 8.70 -5.81
C GLU A 106 -23.01 7.80 -5.32
N ALA A 107 -22.13 8.34 -4.47
CA ALA A 107 -21.05 7.57 -3.85
C ALA A 107 -21.61 6.51 -2.89
N THR A 108 -22.66 6.86 -2.14
CA THR A 108 -23.36 5.92 -1.26
C THR A 108 -24.00 4.76 -2.05
N ASN A 109 -24.64 5.05 -3.18
CA ASN A 109 -25.18 4.02 -4.09
C ASN A 109 -24.07 3.17 -4.72
N ALA A 110 -22.91 3.75 -5.04
CA ALA A 110 -21.74 2.98 -5.48
C ALA A 110 -21.23 2.01 -4.40
N MET A 111 -21.14 2.45 -3.14
CA MET A 111 -20.80 1.57 -2.01
C MET A 111 -21.81 0.42 -1.85
N LEU A 112 -23.11 0.69 -1.98
CA LEU A 112 -24.15 -0.34 -1.90
C LEU A 112 -24.05 -1.39 -3.03
N ARG A 113 -23.69 -0.98 -4.24
CA ARG A 113 -23.41 -1.92 -5.35
C ARG A 113 -22.16 -2.76 -5.10
N MET A 114 -21.12 -2.15 -4.51
CA MET A 114 -19.90 -2.87 -4.12
C MET A 114 -20.19 -3.88 -3.00
N LEU A 115 -21.04 -3.52 -2.03
CA LEU A 115 -21.52 -4.46 -1.01
C LEU A 115 -22.21 -5.68 -1.63
N ALA A 116 -23.11 -5.45 -2.61
CA ALA A 116 -23.76 -6.54 -3.33
C ALA A 116 -22.77 -7.43 -4.09
N GLY A 117 -21.80 -6.83 -4.80
CA GLY A 117 -20.76 -7.57 -5.52
C GLY A 117 -19.84 -8.38 -4.60
N ALA A 118 -19.53 -7.86 -3.41
CA ALA A 118 -18.77 -8.57 -2.39
C ALA A 118 -19.56 -9.77 -1.83
N ALA A 119 -20.89 -9.62 -1.67
CA ALA A 119 -21.78 -10.67 -1.20
C ALA A 119 -22.04 -11.79 -2.23
N THR A 120 -22.04 -11.48 -3.53
CA THR A 120 -22.26 -12.48 -4.60
C THR A 120 -20.98 -13.09 -5.16
N GLY A 121 -19.80 -12.61 -4.76
CA GLY A 121 -18.50 -13.03 -5.31
C GLY A 121 -18.28 -12.63 -6.79
N THR A 122 -19.18 -11.84 -7.37
CA THR A 122 -19.11 -11.38 -8.76
C THR A 122 -18.47 -9.99 -8.80
N SER A 123 -17.20 -9.90 -9.20
CA SER A 123 -16.59 -8.61 -9.53
C SER A 123 -17.31 -8.03 -10.76
N ASN A 124 -18.23 -7.09 -10.56
CA ASN A 124 -19.03 -6.52 -11.64
C ASN A 124 -18.18 -5.58 -12.52
N ARG A 125 -17.64 -6.11 -13.63
CA ARG A 125 -17.18 -5.31 -14.77
C ARG A 125 -18.40 -4.89 -15.59
N GLY A 126 -19.01 -3.76 -15.28
CA GLY A 126 -20.11 -3.24 -16.09
C GLY A 126 -20.76 -1.97 -15.55
N GLY A 127 -20.32 -0.81 -16.07
CA GLY A 127 -20.99 0.48 -15.87
C GLY A 127 -20.11 1.68 -16.31
N PRO A 128 -20.66 2.72 -16.95
CA PRO A 128 -19.95 3.54 -17.93
C PRO A 128 -19.02 4.59 -17.29
N THR A 129 -17.73 4.51 -17.59
CA THR A 129 -16.74 5.52 -17.20
C THR A 129 -16.63 6.62 -18.25
N MET A 130 -17.09 7.82 -17.90
CA MET A 130 -16.69 9.05 -18.58
C MET A 130 -15.34 9.52 -18.03
N GLY A 131 -14.33 9.46 -18.90
CA GLY A 131 -13.11 10.26 -19.00
C GLY A 131 -12.38 10.70 -17.73
N SER A 132 -11.28 10.02 -17.39
CA SER A 132 -10.00 10.67 -17.04
C SER A 132 -8.88 9.64 -16.87
N ALA A 133 -7.92 9.65 -17.80
CA ALA A 133 -6.48 9.42 -17.59
C ALA A 133 -5.96 8.26 -16.71
N ALA A 134 -6.66 7.13 -16.58
CA ALA A 134 -6.15 5.91 -15.94
C ALA A 134 -6.05 4.70 -16.90
N SER A 135 -5.99 4.93 -18.20
CA SER A 135 -5.89 3.88 -19.23
C SER A 135 -4.44 3.64 -19.63
N ARG A 136 -3.65 2.99 -18.75
CA ARG A 136 -2.40 2.30 -19.16
C ARG A 136 -2.17 0.95 -18.48
N TYR A 137 -2.99 0.54 -17.52
CA TYR A 137 -2.98 -0.83 -17.00
C TYR A 137 -4.08 -1.66 -17.65
N ALA A 138 -3.90 -1.98 -18.94
CA ALA A 138 -4.57 -3.12 -19.53
C ALA A 138 -3.79 -4.36 -19.08
N GLN A 139 -4.33 -5.13 -18.13
CA GLN A 139 -3.84 -6.48 -17.85
C GLN A 139 -3.80 -7.26 -19.18
N PRO A 140 -2.75 -8.06 -19.47
CA PRO A 140 -2.71 -8.84 -20.69
C PRO A 140 -3.87 -9.85 -20.66
N ALA A 141 -4.78 -9.72 -21.62
CA ALA A 141 -5.89 -10.65 -21.86
C ALA A 141 -5.42 -12.01 -22.42
N GLY A 142 -4.33 -12.57 -21.86
CA GLY A 142 -3.70 -13.80 -22.34
C GLY A 142 -3.68 -14.96 -21.33
N LEU A 143 -3.92 -14.73 -20.04
CA LEU A 143 -3.79 -15.80 -19.03
C LEU A 143 -5.03 -16.69 -18.86
N ALA A 144 -6.21 -16.28 -19.34
CA ALA A 144 -7.46 -17.03 -19.13
C ALA A 144 -7.74 -18.11 -20.20
N ALA A 145 -6.88 -18.25 -21.22
CA ALA A 145 -7.16 -19.13 -22.35
C ALA A 145 -6.50 -20.52 -22.27
N HIS A 146 -5.61 -20.79 -21.30
CA HIS A 146 -4.85 -22.06 -21.24
C HIS A 146 -4.98 -22.85 -19.92
N CYS A 147 -5.78 -22.38 -18.97
CA CYS A 147 -6.19 -23.21 -17.83
C CYS A 147 -7.70 -23.45 -17.93
N SER A 148 -8.09 -24.53 -18.60
CA SER A 148 -9.39 -25.14 -18.39
C SER A 148 -9.53 -25.42 -16.89
N ALA A 149 -10.44 -24.69 -16.24
CA ALA A 149 -10.72 -24.78 -14.80
C ALA A 149 -11.23 -26.17 -14.35
N ASP A 150 -11.35 -27.14 -15.26
CA ASP A 150 -11.78 -28.50 -14.99
C ASP A 150 -10.62 -29.45 -14.57
N SER A 151 -9.34 -29.05 -14.69
CA SER A 151 -8.20 -29.96 -14.39
C SER A 151 -7.51 -29.73 -13.04
N GLU A 152 -7.53 -28.52 -12.46
CA GLU A 152 -6.85 -28.24 -11.18
C GLU A 152 -7.56 -28.88 -9.98
N ALA A 153 -8.88 -29.10 -10.05
CA ALA A 153 -9.63 -29.74 -8.97
C ALA A 153 -9.44 -31.28 -8.92
N GLY A 154 -9.08 -31.91 -10.04
CA GLY A 154 -8.99 -33.38 -10.14
C GLY A 154 -7.66 -33.96 -9.63
N LEU A 155 -6.54 -33.40 -10.07
CA LEU A 155 -5.21 -33.96 -9.78
C LEU A 155 -4.76 -33.75 -8.32
N GLY A 156 -5.07 -32.59 -7.73
CA GLY A 156 -4.68 -32.29 -6.34
C GLY A 156 -5.45 -33.12 -5.31
N ALA A 157 -6.74 -33.35 -5.54
CA ALA A 157 -7.58 -34.15 -4.66
C ALA A 157 -7.23 -35.64 -4.74
N GLU A 158 -7.05 -36.19 -5.94
CA GLU A 158 -6.66 -37.59 -6.13
C GLU A 158 -5.23 -37.87 -5.61
N ALA A 159 -4.25 -37.00 -5.90
CA ALA A 159 -2.90 -37.16 -5.37
C ALA A 159 -2.88 -37.11 -3.84
N SER A 160 -3.65 -36.20 -3.21
CA SER A 160 -3.77 -36.10 -1.75
C SER A 160 -4.33 -37.39 -1.11
N VAL A 161 -5.25 -38.07 -1.79
CA VAL A 161 -5.82 -39.35 -1.34
C VAL A 161 -4.78 -40.47 -1.48
N VAL A 162 -4.01 -40.49 -2.58
CA VAL A 162 -2.96 -41.48 -2.81
C VAL A 162 -1.80 -41.32 -1.80
N PHE A 163 -1.35 -40.08 -1.54
CA PHE A 163 -0.33 -39.80 -0.51
C PHE A 163 -0.78 -40.24 0.89
N ARG A 164 -2.00 -39.87 1.31
CA ARG A 164 -2.57 -40.32 2.60
C ARG A 164 -2.67 -41.85 2.70
N ARG A 165 -2.94 -42.53 1.58
CA ARG A 165 -2.98 -44.00 1.56
C ARG A 165 -1.58 -44.60 1.74
N VAL A 166 -0.57 -44.07 1.08
CA VAL A 166 0.84 -44.47 1.25
C VAL A 166 1.32 -44.25 2.69
N ASP A 167 1.06 -43.07 3.24
CA ASP A 167 1.47 -42.69 4.61
C ASP A 167 0.85 -43.58 5.69
N ASN A 168 -0.37 -44.08 5.47
CA ASN A 168 -1.06 -44.96 6.41
C ASN A 168 -0.68 -46.44 6.24
N LEU A 169 -0.55 -46.93 5.00
CA LEU A 169 -0.30 -48.35 4.73
C LEU A 169 1.16 -48.74 5.02
N LEU A 170 2.13 -47.88 4.72
CA LEU A 170 3.55 -48.21 4.86
C LEU A 170 3.95 -48.54 6.33
N PRO A 171 3.56 -47.74 7.35
CA PRO A 171 3.83 -48.08 8.75
C PRO A 171 2.98 -49.23 9.28
N ALA A 172 1.77 -49.44 8.74
CA ALA A 172 0.90 -50.55 9.12
C ALA A 172 1.48 -51.90 8.66
N LEU A 173 1.93 -51.97 7.40
CA LEU A 173 2.60 -53.15 6.84
C LEU A 173 3.89 -53.51 7.58
N ALA A 174 4.69 -52.51 7.95
CA ALA A 174 5.92 -52.73 8.73
C ALA A 174 5.62 -53.37 10.09
N ARG A 175 4.57 -52.93 10.78
CA ARG A 175 4.11 -53.51 12.05
C ARG A 175 3.59 -54.94 11.87
N GLN A 176 2.69 -55.16 10.93
CA GLN A 176 2.14 -56.49 10.63
C GLN A 176 3.24 -57.50 10.26
N CYS A 177 4.25 -57.09 9.47
CA CYS A 177 5.39 -57.94 9.13
C CYS A 177 6.27 -58.27 10.35
N SER A 178 6.41 -57.34 11.30
CA SER A 178 7.14 -57.58 12.56
C SER A 178 6.39 -58.57 13.46
N GLU A 179 5.07 -58.42 13.58
CA GLU A 179 4.19 -59.31 14.35
C GLU A 179 4.17 -60.72 13.77
N ALA A 180 4.02 -60.84 12.45
CA ALA A 180 4.08 -62.13 11.75
C ALA A 180 5.43 -62.83 11.94
N ARG A 181 6.55 -62.09 11.90
CA ARG A 181 7.88 -62.64 12.21
C ARG A 181 8.01 -63.12 13.65
N SER A 182 7.46 -62.38 14.60
CA SER A 182 7.50 -62.78 16.02
C SER A 182 6.69 -64.06 16.28
N THR A 183 5.55 -64.21 15.62
CA THR A 183 4.69 -65.40 15.70
C THR A 183 5.35 -66.61 15.05
N LEU A 184 6.03 -66.41 13.92
CA LEU A 184 6.82 -67.45 13.27
C LEU A 184 8.00 -67.90 14.14
N ALA A 185 8.68 -66.96 14.81
CA ALA A 185 9.80 -67.25 15.70
C ALA A 185 9.39 -67.99 16.99
N ALA A 186 8.13 -67.83 17.43
CA ALA A 186 7.57 -68.53 18.59
C ALA A 186 7.27 -70.03 18.34
N GLY A 187 7.33 -70.50 17.08
CA GLY A 187 7.22 -71.92 16.73
C GLY A 187 5.81 -72.49 16.83
N ALA A 188 4.94 -72.18 15.86
CA ALA A 188 3.59 -72.73 15.79
C ALA A 188 3.59 -74.17 15.24
N ALA A 189 2.89 -75.09 15.92
CA ALA A 189 2.73 -76.48 15.46
C ALA A 189 1.87 -76.53 14.16
N PRO A 190 2.20 -77.41 13.18
CA PRO A 190 1.43 -77.54 11.95
C PRO A 190 -0.04 -77.90 12.23
N GLY A 191 -0.98 -77.12 11.70
CA GLY A 191 -2.42 -77.32 11.90
C GLY A 191 -3.00 -76.72 13.19
N SER A 192 -2.20 -76.01 13.99
CA SER A 192 -2.69 -75.23 15.12
C SER A 192 -3.48 -73.98 14.68
N ARG A 193 -4.34 -73.48 15.57
CA ARG A 193 -5.09 -72.22 15.34
C ARG A 193 -4.16 -71.05 15.05
N ASP A 194 -2.97 -71.04 15.64
CA ASP A 194 -1.97 -70.00 15.46
C ASP A 194 -1.29 -70.07 14.08
N ALA A 195 -1.09 -71.28 13.54
CA ALA A 195 -0.59 -71.46 12.18
C ALA A 195 -1.61 -71.00 11.12
N LEU A 196 -2.91 -71.23 11.35
CA LEU A 196 -3.96 -70.74 10.46
C LEU A 196 -4.09 -69.21 10.49
N ALA A 197 -4.03 -68.62 11.69
CA ALA A 197 -4.03 -67.16 11.88
C ALA A 197 -2.83 -66.48 11.22
N LEU A 198 -1.65 -67.12 11.25
CA LEU A 198 -0.46 -66.62 10.57
C LEU A 198 -0.60 -66.64 9.04
N VAL A 199 -1.23 -67.67 8.47
CA VAL A 199 -1.51 -67.73 7.02
C VAL A 199 -2.45 -66.61 6.59
N GLU A 200 -3.50 -66.35 7.38
CA GLU A 200 -4.44 -65.25 7.13
C GLU A 200 -3.76 -63.88 7.26
N GLN A 201 -2.91 -63.70 8.27
CA GLN A 201 -2.13 -62.47 8.46
C GLN A 201 -1.15 -62.22 7.31
N VAL A 202 -0.46 -63.25 6.81
CA VAL A 202 0.46 -63.14 5.66
C VAL A 202 -0.29 -62.83 4.37
N ALA A 203 -1.50 -63.38 4.18
CA ALA A 203 -2.36 -63.05 3.04
C ALA A 203 -2.84 -61.58 3.09
N GLY A 204 -3.16 -61.07 4.28
CA GLY A 204 -3.50 -59.65 4.50
C GLY A 204 -2.33 -58.72 4.13
N ILE A 205 -1.12 -59.02 4.63
CA ILE A 205 0.11 -58.28 4.31
C ILE A 205 0.37 -58.26 2.79
N ALA A 206 0.21 -59.39 2.11
CA ALA A 206 0.41 -59.46 0.65
C ALA A 206 -0.59 -58.58 -0.12
N THR A 207 -1.83 -58.52 0.35
CA THR A 207 -2.90 -57.70 -0.24
C THR A 207 -2.62 -56.21 -0.05
N ASP A 208 -2.26 -55.80 1.17
CA ASP A 208 -1.94 -54.42 1.52
C ASP A 208 -0.66 -53.95 0.78
N ALA A 209 0.35 -54.81 0.64
CA ALA A 209 1.57 -54.52 -0.12
C ALA A 209 1.29 -54.31 -1.61
N ALA A 210 0.36 -55.07 -2.20
CA ALA A 210 -0.04 -54.87 -3.60
C ALA A 210 -0.81 -53.56 -3.81
N VAL A 211 -1.60 -53.11 -2.83
CA VAL A 211 -2.28 -51.80 -2.87
C VAL A 211 -1.26 -50.66 -2.78
N LEU A 212 -0.25 -50.80 -1.91
CA LEU A 212 0.83 -49.82 -1.78
C LEU A 212 1.65 -49.71 -3.08
N ALA A 213 2.02 -50.84 -3.71
CA ALA A 213 2.77 -50.86 -4.96
C ALA A 213 2.05 -50.10 -6.09
N ARG A 214 0.75 -50.38 -6.30
CA ARG A 214 -0.07 -49.67 -7.30
C ARG A 214 -0.18 -48.16 -7.01
N SER A 215 -0.28 -47.80 -5.73
CA SER A 215 -0.36 -46.39 -5.31
C SER A 215 0.95 -45.64 -5.59
N LEU A 216 2.11 -46.30 -5.39
CA LEU A 216 3.42 -45.73 -5.70
C LEU A 216 3.66 -45.61 -7.22
N GLU A 217 3.24 -46.60 -8.01
CA GLU A 217 3.29 -46.52 -9.48
C GLU A 217 2.46 -45.35 -10.02
N GLN A 218 1.27 -45.13 -9.44
CA GLN A 218 0.42 -44.00 -9.79
C GLN A 218 1.11 -42.66 -9.50
N LEU A 219 1.77 -42.51 -8.34
CA LEU A 219 2.54 -41.30 -8.01
C LEU A 219 3.73 -41.10 -8.96
N LEU A 220 4.48 -42.16 -9.26
CA LEU A 220 5.62 -42.10 -10.18
C LEU A 220 5.20 -41.70 -11.60
N SER A 221 4.03 -42.14 -12.05
CA SER A 221 3.49 -41.76 -13.36
C SER A 221 3.10 -40.28 -13.46
N ALA A 222 2.79 -39.62 -12.33
CA ALA A 222 2.43 -38.21 -12.27
C ALA A 222 3.65 -37.25 -12.23
N VAL A 223 4.83 -37.74 -11.81
CA VAL A 223 6.08 -36.95 -11.74
C VAL A 223 6.44 -36.23 -13.05
N PRO A 224 6.42 -36.87 -14.23
CA PRO A 224 6.78 -36.17 -15.48
C PRO A 224 5.79 -35.06 -15.86
N VAL A 225 4.50 -35.21 -15.52
CA VAL A 225 3.47 -34.19 -15.79
C VAL A 225 3.73 -32.96 -14.93
N ILE A 226 3.95 -33.15 -13.62
CA ILE A 226 4.26 -32.07 -12.68
C ILE A 226 5.58 -31.38 -13.06
N ALA A 227 6.58 -32.14 -13.50
CA ALA A 227 7.86 -31.59 -13.95
C ALA A 227 7.71 -30.73 -15.22
N ALA A 228 6.87 -31.14 -16.16
CA ALA A 228 6.58 -30.39 -17.38
C ALA A 228 5.82 -29.08 -17.07
N GLU A 229 4.81 -29.13 -16.20
CA GLU A 229 4.10 -27.93 -15.73
C GLU A 229 5.07 -26.96 -15.03
N ALA A 230 5.88 -27.44 -14.09
CA ALA A 230 6.86 -26.61 -13.39
C ALA A 230 7.88 -25.96 -14.36
N ALA A 231 8.26 -26.64 -15.44
CA ALA A 231 9.12 -26.07 -16.48
C ALA A 231 8.40 -24.97 -17.28
N ALA A 232 7.11 -25.14 -17.59
CA ALA A 232 6.30 -24.12 -18.26
C ALA A 232 6.15 -22.86 -17.39
N TRP A 233 5.88 -23.02 -16.08
CA TRP A 233 5.82 -21.91 -15.13
C TRP A 233 7.14 -21.14 -15.03
N ARG A 234 8.28 -21.84 -15.01
CA ARG A 234 9.61 -21.20 -15.02
C ARG A 234 9.84 -20.39 -16.30
N ALA A 235 9.53 -20.96 -17.46
CA ALA A 235 9.67 -20.25 -18.73
C ALA A 235 8.80 -18.99 -18.82
N GLU A 236 7.59 -19.02 -18.23
CA GLU A 236 6.72 -17.85 -18.18
C GLU A 236 7.24 -16.79 -17.18
N ALA A 237 7.77 -17.22 -16.03
CA ALA A 237 8.43 -16.32 -15.08
C ALA A 237 9.63 -15.61 -15.72
N ASP A 238 10.45 -16.31 -16.51
CA ASP A 238 11.59 -15.74 -17.22
C ASP A 238 11.16 -14.67 -18.25
N LYS A 239 10.06 -14.92 -18.98
CA LYS A 239 9.50 -13.92 -19.90
C LYS A 239 9.01 -12.66 -19.17
N LEU A 240 8.34 -12.83 -18.03
CA LEU A 240 7.86 -11.69 -17.23
C LEU A 240 9.03 -10.88 -16.66
N ALA A 241 10.09 -11.55 -16.19
CA ALA A 241 11.31 -10.89 -15.74
C ALA A 241 11.98 -10.08 -16.86
N ALA A 242 12.04 -10.63 -18.08
CA ALA A 242 12.57 -9.91 -19.24
C ALA A 242 11.75 -8.65 -19.58
N ARG A 243 10.42 -8.74 -19.52
CA ARG A 243 9.53 -7.58 -19.76
C ARG A 243 9.69 -6.48 -18.72
N LEU A 244 9.81 -6.85 -17.44
CA LEU A 244 10.07 -5.88 -16.37
C LEU A 244 11.41 -5.17 -16.58
N ALA A 245 12.45 -5.89 -16.99
CA ALA A 245 13.75 -5.29 -17.30
C ALA A 245 13.69 -4.31 -18.49
N GLU A 246 12.88 -4.61 -19.51
CA GLU A 246 12.64 -3.69 -20.63
C GLU A 246 11.90 -2.42 -20.18
N GLU A 247 10.86 -2.56 -19.35
CA GLU A 247 10.10 -1.42 -18.79
C GLU A 247 10.99 -0.53 -17.90
N GLU A 248 11.82 -1.12 -17.03
CA GLU A 248 12.80 -0.37 -16.21
C GLU A 248 13.80 0.40 -17.08
N GLN A 249 14.28 -0.20 -18.17
CA GLN A 249 15.17 0.49 -19.11
C GLN A 249 14.47 1.63 -19.83
N GLU A 250 13.20 1.47 -20.20
CA GLU A 250 12.43 2.52 -20.86
C GLU A 250 12.16 3.70 -19.90
N GLU A 251 11.81 3.42 -18.65
CA GLU A 251 11.64 4.44 -17.61
C GLU A 251 12.95 5.18 -17.32
N ALA A 252 14.07 4.47 -17.23
CA ALA A 252 15.39 5.08 -17.07
C ALA A 252 15.75 5.99 -18.25
N ARG A 253 15.45 5.59 -19.50
CA ARG A 253 15.64 6.42 -20.70
C ARG A 253 14.75 7.65 -20.69
N ALA A 254 13.48 7.50 -20.30
CA ALA A 254 12.52 8.60 -20.21
C ALA A 254 12.94 9.63 -19.14
N SER A 255 13.40 9.15 -17.98
CA SER A 255 13.96 9.96 -16.90
C SER A 255 15.22 10.72 -17.35
N ALA A 256 16.16 10.04 -18.01
CA ALA A 256 17.35 10.68 -18.57
C ALA A 256 17.01 11.74 -19.64
N ALA A 257 16.01 11.49 -20.49
CA ALA A 257 15.53 12.47 -21.45
C ALA A 257 14.87 13.68 -20.77
N GLY A 258 14.12 13.47 -19.68
CA GLY A 258 13.58 14.53 -18.83
C GLY A 258 14.67 15.41 -18.22
N ALA A 259 15.71 14.79 -17.64
CA ALA A 259 16.85 15.49 -17.05
C ALA A 259 17.60 16.35 -18.09
N ARG A 260 17.81 15.85 -19.32
CA ARG A 260 18.43 16.62 -20.41
C ARG A 260 17.60 17.84 -20.81
N ARG A 261 16.27 17.70 -20.90
CA ARG A 261 15.37 18.83 -21.20
C ARG A 261 15.44 19.91 -20.11
N MET A 262 15.49 19.51 -18.84
CA MET A 262 15.62 20.45 -17.73
C MET A 262 16.95 21.21 -17.78
N ALA A 263 18.05 20.51 -18.05
CA ALA A 263 19.36 21.12 -18.19
C ALA A 263 19.43 22.13 -19.36
N ASP A 264 18.75 21.85 -20.48
CA ASP A 264 18.65 22.79 -21.60
C ASP A 264 17.83 24.04 -21.23
N ILE A 265 16.71 23.86 -20.53
CA ILE A 265 15.90 24.99 -20.03
C ILE A 265 16.72 25.86 -19.07
N ASP A 266 17.48 25.26 -18.15
CA ASP A 266 18.34 25.98 -17.22
C ASP A 266 19.46 26.76 -17.96
N ALA A 267 20.06 26.15 -18.98
CA ALA A 267 21.05 26.81 -19.84
C ALA A 267 20.45 27.99 -20.61
N GLN A 268 19.24 27.82 -21.17
CA GLN A 268 18.52 28.90 -21.84
C GLN A 268 18.17 30.04 -20.87
N LEU A 269 17.74 29.72 -19.64
CA LEU A 269 17.43 30.71 -18.61
C LEU A 269 18.69 31.47 -18.16
N ALA A 270 19.83 30.78 -18.02
CA ALA A 270 21.12 31.40 -17.72
C ALA A 270 21.56 32.36 -18.83
N ALA A 271 21.44 31.95 -20.09
CA ALA A 271 21.74 32.80 -21.24
C ALA A 271 20.81 34.02 -21.31
N ALA A 272 19.50 33.84 -21.02
CA ALA A 272 18.53 34.94 -20.96
C ALA A 272 18.88 35.95 -19.86
N ARG A 273 19.26 35.47 -18.65
CA ARG A 273 19.72 36.34 -17.55
C ARG A 273 20.96 37.15 -17.94
N GLN A 274 21.93 36.54 -18.62
CA GLN A 274 23.11 37.25 -19.12
C GLN A 274 22.75 38.34 -20.13
N ARG A 275 21.82 38.08 -21.05
CA ARG A 275 21.33 39.08 -22.02
C ARG A 275 20.63 40.25 -21.34
N VAL A 276 19.78 39.99 -20.35
CA VAL A 276 19.09 41.03 -19.58
C VAL A 276 20.10 41.88 -18.81
N ALA A 277 21.09 41.25 -18.16
CA ALA A 277 22.15 41.95 -17.45
C ALA A 277 23.00 42.82 -18.39
N ALA A 278 23.37 42.30 -19.56
CA ALA A 278 24.11 43.05 -20.58
C ALA A 278 23.28 44.24 -21.10
N ALA A 279 21.99 44.05 -21.39
CA ALA A 279 21.10 45.11 -21.83
C ALA A 279 20.91 46.21 -20.76
N ALA A 280 20.80 45.83 -19.49
CA ALA A 280 20.73 46.76 -18.36
C ALA A 280 22.04 47.55 -18.22
N ALA A 281 23.20 46.89 -18.31
CA ALA A 281 24.51 47.55 -18.31
C ALA A 281 24.67 48.52 -19.48
N SER A 282 24.24 48.16 -20.69
CA SER A 282 24.26 49.06 -21.85
C SER A 282 23.30 50.24 -21.74
N ARG A 283 22.15 50.10 -21.05
CA ARG A 283 21.27 51.25 -20.74
C ARG A 283 21.91 52.16 -19.71
N MET A 284 22.52 51.60 -18.66
CA MET A 284 23.19 52.36 -17.62
C MET A 284 24.40 53.11 -18.18
N LEU A 285 25.21 52.48 -19.02
CA LEU A 285 26.30 53.14 -19.75
C LEU A 285 25.81 54.26 -20.67
N ARG A 286 24.68 54.06 -21.37
CA ARG A 286 24.06 55.14 -22.19
C ARG A 286 23.51 56.29 -21.36
N ALA A 287 22.92 56.00 -20.20
CA ALA A 287 22.44 57.02 -19.24
C ALA A 287 23.62 57.79 -18.60
N LEU A 288 24.72 57.10 -18.34
CA LEU A 288 25.94 57.71 -17.84
C LEU A 288 26.68 58.49 -18.93
N SER A 289 26.68 58.05 -20.19
CA SER A 289 27.31 58.78 -21.30
C SER A 289 26.51 60.03 -21.68
N SER A 290 25.18 59.99 -21.58
CA SER A 290 24.33 61.18 -21.73
C SER A 290 24.47 62.17 -20.56
N ARG A 291 24.88 61.69 -19.37
CA ARG A 291 25.32 62.54 -18.24
C ARG A 291 26.80 62.95 -18.31
N ALA A 292 27.66 62.21 -19.00
CA ALA A 292 29.10 62.45 -19.10
C ALA A 292 29.48 63.56 -20.10
N VAL A 293 28.53 64.04 -20.92
CA VAL A 293 28.68 65.31 -21.65
C VAL A 293 28.81 66.51 -20.69
N VAL A 294 28.52 66.34 -19.40
CA VAL A 294 28.58 67.42 -18.39
C VAL A 294 29.80 67.34 -17.46
N TYR A 295 30.63 66.29 -17.49
CA TYR A 295 31.76 66.23 -16.52
C TYR A 295 33.00 65.52 -17.08
N GLN A 296 33.70 66.23 -17.96
CA GLN A 296 35.04 65.90 -18.39
C GLN A 296 36.04 66.62 -17.48
N ARG A 297 36.70 65.87 -16.57
CA ARG A 297 38.14 65.95 -16.24
C ARG A 297 38.44 65.36 -14.86
N SER A 298 39.48 64.55 -14.83
CA SER A 298 40.30 64.10 -13.69
C SER A 298 39.96 62.74 -13.02
N THR A 299 41.03 61.95 -12.87
CA THR A 299 41.21 60.71 -12.08
C THR A 299 40.96 59.35 -12.75
N LEU A 300 41.66 59.12 -13.87
CA LEU A 300 42.29 57.83 -14.14
C LEU A 300 43.30 57.53 -13.02
N VAL A 301 43.16 56.41 -12.29
CA VAL A 301 44.22 55.52 -11.73
C VAL A 301 43.73 54.58 -10.61
N ALA A 302 42.60 54.82 -9.93
CA ALA A 302 42.26 54.03 -8.72
C ALA A 302 41.52 52.67 -8.93
N VAL A 303 40.96 52.37 -10.12
CA VAL A 303 39.99 51.26 -10.26
C VAL A 303 40.59 49.94 -10.78
N ARG A 304 41.90 49.87 -11.04
CA ARG A 304 42.52 48.71 -11.71
C ARG A 304 43.10 47.60 -10.80
N ARG A 305 42.86 47.60 -9.49
CA ARG A 305 43.41 46.56 -8.57
C ARG A 305 42.41 45.72 -7.78
N GLN A 306 41.11 45.99 -7.82
CA GLN A 306 40.13 45.19 -7.06
C GLN A 306 39.44 44.06 -7.85
N SER A 307 39.65 43.95 -9.15
CA SER A 307 38.90 42.98 -9.98
C SER A 307 39.52 41.58 -10.08
N ALA A 308 40.66 41.32 -9.45
CA ALA A 308 41.36 40.03 -9.58
C ALA A 308 41.18 39.06 -8.39
N VAL A 309 40.62 39.50 -7.26
CA VAL A 309 40.38 38.64 -6.07
C VAL A 309 38.90 38.23 -5.93
N GLN A 310 37.99 38.87 -6.66
CA GLN A 310 36.55 38.53 -6.62
C GLN A 310 36.16 37.37 -7.57
N GLN A 311 37.00 37.01 -8.54
CA GLN A 311 36.66 36.05 -9.60
C GLN A 311 36.98 34.58 -9.29
N GLN A 312 37.63 34.26 -8.17
CA GLN A 312 37.88 32.88 -7.74
C GLN A 312 36.89 32.35 -6.68
N ARG A 313 35.90 33.16 -6.27
CA ARG A 313 34.83 32.71 -5.35
C ARG A 313 33.52 32.30 -6.03
N THR A 314 33.44 32.43 -7.36
CA THR A 314 32.19 32.23 -8.12
C THR A 314 32.19 30.93 -8.95
N VAL A 315 33.21 30.08 -8.82
CA VAL A 315 33.32 28.80 -9.57
C VAL A 315 33.22 27.57 -8.65
N MET A 316 32.89 27.75 -7.36
CA MET A 316 32.57 26.66 -6.42
C MET A 316 31.25 26.90 -5.65
N SER A 317 30.19 27.28 -6.36
CA SER A 317 28.83 27.26 -5.79
C SER A 317 27.80 26.89 -6.86
N ALA A 318 28.01 25.74 -7.47
CA ALA A 318 27.01 25.02 -8.25
C ALA A 318 26.59 23.74 -7.50
N ALA A 319 26.26 23.87 -6.22
CA ALA A 319 25.63 22.83 -5.42
C ALA A 319 24.44 23.47 -4.70
N ALA A 320 23.23 23.17 -5.20
CA ALA A 320 21.90 23.48 -4.65
C ALA A 320 21.68 24.92 -4.14
N SER A 321 20.73 25.63 -4.74
CA SER A 321 20.07 26.77 -4.08
C SER A 321 19.30 26.26 -2.85
N SER A 322 20.00 25.96 -1.76
CA SER A 322 19.39 25.55 -0.50
C SER A 322 18.75 26.78 0.13
N THR A 323 17.47 26.69 0.49
CA THR A 323 16.74 27.79 1.11
C THR A 323 17.20 28.12 2.53
N GLY A 324 18.19 27.38 3.06
CA GLY A 324 18.62 27.46 4.47
C GLY A 324 17.63 26.80 5.43
N VAL A 325 16.53 26.24 4.92
CA VAL A 325 15.48 25.56 5.67
C VAL A 325 15.61 24.04 5.48
N SER A 326 15.38 23.31 6.56
CA SER A 326 15.30 21.84 6.58
C SER A 326 13.98 21.39 7.19
N LEU A 327 13.47 20.29 6.65
CA LEU A 327 12.32 19.56 7.16
C LEU A 327 12.82 18.35 7.94
N VAL A 328 12.48 18.26 9.22
CA VAL A 328 12.92 17.18 10.11
C VAL A 328 11.73 16.28 10.44
N PHE A 329 11.97 14.98 10.45
CA PHE A 329 11.03 13.93 10.81
C PHE A 329 11.50 13.24 12.08
N VAL A 330 10.57 13.06 13.03
CA VAL A 330 10.80 12.36 14.29
C VAL A 330 9.55 11.54 14.61
N THR A 331 9.69 10.24 14.84
CA THR A 331 8.61 9.42 15.37
C THR A 331 8.58 9.48 16.89
N VAL A 332 7.38 9.42 17.49
CA VAL A 332 7.19 9.46 18.94
C VAL A 332 6.10 8.46 19.37
N PRO A 333 6.22 7.83 20.56
CA PRO A 333 5.29 6.78 20.99
C PRO A 333 3.94 7.27 21.49
N SER A 334 3.81 8.57 21.80
CA SER A 334 2.55 9.09 22.34
C SER A 334 2.35 10.57 22.02
N ALA A 335 1.08 10.97 22.03
CA ALA A 335 0.70 12.36 21.80
C ALA A 335 1.25 13.31 22.87
N ASP A 336 1.42 12.85 24.11
CA ASP A 336 1.98 13.67 25.19
C ASP A 336 3.48 13.92 25.00
N VAL A 337 4.24 12.88 24.62
CA VAL A 337 5.65 13.03 24.26
C VAL A 337 5.79 13.94 23.04
N GLY A 338 4.96 13.72 22.01
CA GLY A 338 4.95 14.55 20.81
C GLY A 338 4.67 16.02 21.09
N ARG A 339 3.65 16.32 21.92
CA ARG A 339 3.33 17.69 22.35
C ARG A 339 4.45 18.31 23.17
N LYS A 340 5.05 17.57 24.11
CA LYS A 340 6.15 18.04 24.94
C LYS A 340 7.37 18.44 24.09
N ILE A 341 7.75 17.59 23.14
CA ILE A 341 8.85 17.86 22.21
C ILE A 341 8.51 19.06 21.32
N ALA A 342 7.32 19.05 20.69
CA ALA A 342 6.90 20.12 19.79
C ALA A 342 6.91 21.50 20.47
N ASN A 343 6.30 21.61 21.67
CA ASN A 343 6.28 22.85 22.44
C ASN A 343 7.70 23.30 22.78
N SER A 344 8.54 22.38 23.29
CA SER A 344 9.89 22.74 23.67
C SER A 344 10.74 23.23 22.49
N LEU A 345 10.59 22.64 21.30
CA LEU A 345 11.34 23.06 20.11
C LEU A 345 10.92 24.45 19.63
N VAL A 346 9.62 24.76 19.66
CA VAL A 346 9.10 26.06 19.25
C VAL A 346 9.42 27.15 20.29
N GLU A 347 9.22 26.87 21.58
CA GLU A 347 9.54 27.80 22.67
C GLU A 347 11.02 28.18 22.70
N SER A 348 11.90 27.21 22.44
CA SER A 348 13.35 27.43 22.36
C SER A 348 13.80 28.02 21.03
N LYS A 349 12.86 28.32 20.11
CA LYS A 349 13.11 28.80 18.74
C LYS A 349 14.06 27.89 17.92
N LEU A 350 14.09 26.59 18.26
CA LEU A 350 14.79 25.55 17.50
C LEU A 350 13.97 25.08 16.30
N ALA A 351 12.67 25.34 16.27
CA ALA A 351 11.78 25.09 15.15
C ALA A 351 10.79 26.25 14.99
N ALA A 352 10.42 26.57 13.75
CA ALA A 352 9.37 27.54 13.48
C ALA A 352 7.98 26.93 13.70
N CYS A 353 7.81 25.64 13.34
CA CYS A 353 6.56 24.92 13.45
C CYS A 353 6.79 23.42 13.46
N VAL A 354 5.91 22.70 14.15
CA VAL A 354 5.85 21.24 14.19
C VAL A 354 4.42 20.79 13.88
N ASN A 355 4.26 19.90 12.89
CA ASN A 355 2.98 19.21 12.69
C ASN A 355 3.06 17.86 13.39
N ILE A 356 2.04 17.50 14.16
CA ILE A 356 1.90 16.19 14.80
C ILE A 356 0.90 15.39 13.96
N ILE A 357 1.34 14.29 13.35
CA ILE A 357 0.54 13.45 12.45
C ILE A 357 0.27 12.11 13.17
N PRO A 358 -0.99 11.80 13.53
CA PRO A 358 -1.33 10.53 14.19
C PRO A 358 -1.47 9.37 13.18
N GLY A 359 -1.53 8.14 13.70
CA GLY A 359 -1.85 6.94 12.92
C GLY A 359 -0.67 6.40 12.12
N VAL A 360 0.54 6.50 12.68
CA VAL A 360 1.74 5.91 12.09
C VAL A 360 1.94 4.54 12.70
N GLU A 361 2.05 3.51 11.87
CA GLU A 361 2.41 2.16 12.29
C GLU A 361 3.88 1.90 11.92
N SER A 362 4.69 1.55 12.91
CA SER A 362 6.12 1.33 12.76
C SER A 362 6.42 -0.15 12.96
N ILE A 363 6.90 -0.81 11.90
CA ILE A 363 7.28 -2.22 11.90
C ILE A 363 8.80 -2.32 11.73
N TYR A 364 9.50 -2.91 12.70
CA TYR A 364 10.95 -2.99 12.71
C TYR A 364 11.46 -4.25 13.42
N SER A 365 12.73 -4.59 13.22
CA SER A 365 13.39 -5.71 13.89
C SER A 365 14.18 -5.24 15.11
N TRP A 366 13.84 -5.73 16.29
CA TRP A 366 14.54 -5.47 17.54
C TRP A 366 14.87 -6.78 18.26
N GLN A 367 16.14 -6.97 18.64
CA GLN A 367 16.62 -8.20 19.30
C GLN A 367 16.22 -9.51 18.57
N GLY A 368 16.13 -9.46 17.24
CA GLY A 368 15.77 -10.62 16.41
C GLY A 368 14.27 -10.92 16.33
N LYS A 369 13.41 -10.03 16.84
CA LYS A 369 11.95 -10.11 16.73
C LYS A 369 11.42 -8.94 15.93
N ILE A 370 10.34 -9.18 15.17
CA ILE A 370 9.61 -8.12 14.50
C ILE A 370 8.66 -7.51 15.53
N GLU A 371 8.83 -6.22 15.79
CA GLU A 371 7.98 -5.39 16.63
C GLU A 371 7.05 -4.56 15.76
N ASN A 372 5.88 -4.23 16.30
CA ASN A 372 4.89 -3.36 15.68
C ASN A 372 4.37 -2.37 16.73
N ASP A 373 4.68 -1.09 16.54
CA ASP A 373 4.30 -0.02 17.43
C ASP A 373 3.44 1.03 16.73
N GLN A 374 2.48 1.59 17.47
CA GLN A 374 1.69 2.73 17.05
C GLN A 374 2.35 4.02 17.52
N GLU A 375 2.67 4.90 16.58
CA GLU A 375 3.44 6.12 16.79
C GLU A 375 2.74 7.35 16.17
N LEU A 376 3.32 8.51 16.43
CA LEU A 376 3.00 9.76 15.74
C LEU A 376 4.24 10.28 15.03
N LEU A 377 4.05 10.88 13.86
CA LEU A 377 5.13 11.55 13.13
C LEU A 377 5.13 13.04 13.41
N LEU A 378 6.22 13.54 13.95
CA LEU A 378 6.52 14.97 14.06
C LEU A 378 7.19 15.44 12.77
N LYS A 379 6.54 16.35 12.05
CA LYS A 379 7.07 17.02 10.86
C LYS A 379 7.47 18.45 11.22
N ILE A 380 8.75 18.66 11.47
CA ILE A 380 9.33 19.88 12.05
C ILE A 380 9.97 20.74 10.96
N LYS A 381 9.74 22.05 10.97
CA LYS A 381 10.30 23.01 10.00
C LYS A 381 11.27 23.91 10.73
N THR A 382 12.54 23.87 10.32
CA THR A 382 13.61 24.60 10.99
C THR A 382 14.66 25.12 10.01
N ARG A 383 15.57 25.92 10.54
CA ARG A 383 16.81 26.34 9.89
C ARG A 383 17.83 25.21 9.91
N LYS A 384 18.53 24.99 8.80
CA LYS A 384 19.52 23.91 8.62
C LYS A 384 20.63 23.94 9.67
N GLN A 385 21.09 25.13 10.07
CA GLN A 385 22.13 25.29 11.09
C GLN A 385 21.70 24.79 12.49
N LEU A 386 20.39 24.70 12.77
CA LEU A 386 19.88 24.29 14.08
C LEU A 386 19.70 22.78 14.23
N LEU A 387 19.96 22.00 13.17
CA LEU A 387 19.80 20.55 13.19
C LEU A 387 20.54 19.85 14.35
N PRO A 388 21.81 20.16 14.66
CA PRO A 388 22.50 19.51 15.77
C PRO A 388 21.82 19.76 17.12
N GLU A 389 21.48 21.02 17.40
CA GLU A 389 20.87 21.39 18.68
C GLU A 389 19.42 20.91 18.81
N LEU A 390 18.66 20.93 17.71
CA LEU A 390 17.34 20.32 17.64
C LEU A 390 17.42 18.82 17.94
N THR A 391 18.39 18.12 17.35
CA THR A 391 18.57 16.68 17.54
C THR A 391 18.87 16.35 19.00
N GLU A 392 19.79 17.08 19.64
CA GLU A 392 20.09 16.88 21.06
C GLU A 392 18.91 17.22 21.95
N ARG A 393 18.13 18.25 21.59
CA ARG A 393 16.91 18.58 22.34
C ARG A 393 15.86 17.47 22.24
N VAL A 394 15.65 16.92 21.05
CA VAL A 394 14.75 15.78 20.83
C VAL A 394 15.21 14.59 21.67
N LYS A 395 16.48 14.17 21.55
CA LYS A 395 17.04 13.06 22.33
C LYS A 395 16.85 13.24 23.84
N SER A 396 17.07 14.45 24.37
CA SER A 396 16.90 14.72 25.81
C SER A 396 15.48 14.54 26.33
N LEU A 397 14.48 14.60 25.45
CA LEU A 397 13.06 14.54 25.78
C LEU A 397 12.40 13.23 25.33
N HIS A 398 13.05 12.48 24.44
CA HIS A 398 12.53 11.27 23.83
C HIS A 398 12.70 10.09 24.78
N PRO A 399 11.69 9.21 24.96
CA PRO A 399 11.79 8.04 25.84
C PRO A 399 12.66 6.91 25.28
N TYR A 400 12.90 6.88 23.96
CA TYR A 400 13.72 5.86 23.31
C TYR A 400 15.19 6.25 23.27
N ASP A 401 16.06 5.26 23.51
CA ASP A 401 17.52 5.41 23.41
C ASP A 401 17.97 5.72 21.98
N ILE A 402 17.28 5.17 20.98
CA ILE A 402 17.52 5.40 19.56
C ILE A 402 16.24 5.97 18.95
N CYS A 403 16.10 7.30 18.99
CA CYS A 403 14.99 8.00 18.33
C CYS A 403 15.32 8.30 16.87
N GLU A 404 14.34 8.16 15.97
CA GLU A 404 14.48 8.63 14.60
C GLU A 404 14.55 10.17 14.60
N VAL A 405 15.63 10.73 14.03
CA VAL A 405 15.71 12.15 13.68
C VAL A 405 16.34 12.27 12.31
N THR A 406 15.51 12.37 11.28
CA THR A 406 15.95 12.47 9.88
C THR A 406 15.61 13.83 9.30
N ALA A 407 16.47 14.37 8.44
CA ALA A 407 16.30 15.72 7.89
C ALA A 407 16.43 15.72 6.37
N VAL A 408 15.56 16.49 5.71
CA VAL A 408 15.57 16.70 4.26
C VAL A 408 15.69 18.20 3.97
N ASP A 409 16.56 18.54 3.04
CA ASP A 409 16.78 19.93 2.62
C ASP A 409 15.61 20.46 1.80
N VAL A 410 15.17 21.68 2.11
CA VAL A 410 14.17 22.38 1.31
C VAL A 410 14.89 23.16 0.20
N THR A 411 14.70 22.72 -1.04
CA THR A 411 15.34 23.31 -2.23
C THR A 411 14.55 24.47 -2.84
N GLY A 412 13.29 24.66 -2.45
CA GLY A 412 12.43 25.74 -2.92
C GLY A 412 11.13 25.84 -2.13
N GLY A 413 10.40 26.93 -2.32
CA GLY A 413 9.14 27.20 -1.62
C GLY A 413 8.71 28.65 -1.77
N SER A 414 7.58 29.01 -1.17
CA SER A 414 7.13 30.40 -1.13
C SER A 414 8.16 31.27 -0.39
N PRO A 415 8.69 32.35 -1.00
CA PRO A 415 9.71 33.18 -0.37
C PRO A 415 9.26 33.78 0.97
N SER A 416 7.99 34.19 1.08
CA SER A 416 7.44 34.75 2.32
C SER A 416 7.35 33.70 3.43
N TYR A 417 7.02 32.46 3.09
CA TYR A 417 6.97 31.37 4.06
C TYR A 417 8.37 30.96 4.54
N LEU A 418 9.32 30.84 3.62
CA LEU A 418 10.70 30.50 3.95
C LEU A 418 11.34 31.59 4.83
N ALA A 419 11.10 32.87 4.52
CA ALA A 419 11.51 33.98 5.37
C ALA A 419 10.91 33.86 6.78
N TRP A 420 9.61 33.61 6.89
CA TRP A 420 8.95 33.41 8.19
C TRP A 420 9.57 32.26 9.01
N VAL A 421 9.94 31.14 8.39
CA VAL A 421 10.62 30.03 9.09
C VAL A 421 11.98 30.49 9.64
N LEU A 422 12.73 31.24 8.84
CA LEU A 422 14.05 31.76 9.23
C LEU A 422 13.95 32.83 10.32
N ASP A 423 12.91 33.65 10.32
CA ASP A 423 12.64 34.71 11.30
C ASP A 423 12.06 34.16 12.62
N SER A 424 11.31 33.07 12.54
CA SER A 424 10.69 32.40 13.71
C SER A 424 11.66 31.47 14.45
N THR A 425 12.85 31.23 13.89
CA THR A 425 13.91 30.44 14.50
C THR A 425 15.05 31.33 14.97
N LYS A 426 15.81 30.89 15.97
CA LYS A 426 16.97 31.66 16.42
C LYS A 426 18.03 31.74 15.31
N ALA A 427 18.77 32.85 15.31
CA ALA A 427 19.95 32.99 14.45
C ALA A 427 20.98 31.92 14.86
N GLY A 428 21.53 31.23 13.87
CA GLY A 428 22.55 30.19 14.04
C GLY A 428 23.94 30.75 14.17
#